data_AF-A0AAW4BKP9-F1
#
_entry.id   AF-A0AAW4BKP9-F1
#
_cell.length_a   1.000
_cell.length_b   1.000
_cell.length_c   1.000
_cell.angle_alpha   90.00
_cell.angle_beta   90.00
_cell.angle_gamma   90.00
#
_symmetry.space_group_name_H-M   'P 1'
#
loop_
_entity.id
_entity.type
_entity.pdbx_description
1 polymer ?
#
loop_
_entity_poly.entity_id
_entity_poly.type
_entity_poly.pdbx_seq_one_letter_code
_entity_poly.pdbx_strand_id
1 'polypeptide(L)'
;ALHSPSEEEALVLTRLHKPQIRTDYIDRFHTERSLTIGQWTITNLIEAQSLFKTLNGGCLWGLMARTGMRADEMYALNTAQGCTTETINRQKIHVIHANLSKTAKGSQSKQDEFVTTEIGMKAYEVLQALHTPLRKRHPSSLSFFHKIKEDFSGISKVQIGRHSQAWFENATGKELALTNDDIVDLKTSDPNLSFEVGK
;
A
#
# COMPACT_ATOMS: atom_id res chain seq x y z
N ALA A 1 -31.52 -32.42 -27.96
CA ALA A 1 -30.09 -32.12 -27.71
C ALA A 1 -30.00 -30.71 -27.14
N LEU A 2 -29.23 -30.49 -26.08
CA LEU A 2 -28.95 -29.13 -25.61
C LEU A 2 -28.08 -28.46 -26.68
N HIS A 3 -28.60 -27.40 -27.29
CA HIS A 3 -27.86 -26.62 -28.27
C HIS A 3 -26.80 -25.82 -27.50
N SER A 4 -25.53 -26.07 -27.75
CA SER A 4 -24.47 -25.21 -27.21
C SER A 4 -24.61 -23.82 -27.86
N PRO A 5 -24.57 -22.73 -27.07
CA PRO A 5 -24.67 -21.39 -27.61
C PRO A 5 -23.44 -21.07 -28.47
N SER A 6 -23.63 -20.21 -29.47
CA SER A 6 -22.53 -19.59 -30.21
C SER A 6 -21.73 -18.62 -29.31
N GLU A 7 -20.54 -18.20 -29.75
CA GLU A 7 -19.73 -17.23 -28.98
C GLU A 7 -20.47 -15.90 -28.75
N GLU A 8 -21.20 -15.42 -29.76
CA GLU A 8 -22.00 -14.19 -29.68
C GLU A 8 -23.17 -14.35 -28.70
N GLU A 9 -23.86 -15.50 -28.73
CA GLU A 9 -24.92 -15.83 -27.78
C GLU A 9 -24.38 -15.93 -26.34
N ALA A 10 -23.21 -16.55 -26.16
CA ALA A 10 -22.54 -16.62 -24.87
C ALA A 10 -22.15 -15.22 -24.34
N LEU A 11 -21.69 -14.31 -25.20
CA LEU A 11 -21.39 -12.92 -24.84
C LEU A 11 -22.64 -12.13 -24.44
N VAL A 12 -23.77 -12.34 -25.13
CA VAL A 12 -25.05 -11.72 -24.75
C VAL A 12 -25.52 -12.25 -23.39
N LEU A 13 -25.47 -13.57 -23.19
CA LEU A 13 -25.87 -14.22 -21.93
C LEU A 13 -24.99 -13.79 -20.75
N THR A 14 -23.68 -13.64 -20.95
CA THR A 14 -22.76 -13.16 -19.89
C THR A 14 -23.04 -11.71 -19.50
N ARG A 15 -23.43 -10.84 -20.44
CA ARG A 15 -23.86 -9.47 -20.14
C ARG A 15 -25.21 -9.41 -19.41
N LEU A 16 -26.15 -10.27 -19.80
CA LEU A 16 -27.50 -10.34 -19.22
C LEU A 16 -27.47 -10.87 -17.78
N HIS A 17 -26.81 -12.01 -17.56
CA HIS A 17 -26.83 -12.71 -16.28
C HIS A 17 -25.68 -12.35 -15.35
N LYS A 18 -24.64 -11.66 -15.85
CA LYS A 18 -23.47 -11.21 -15.08
C LYS A 18 -22.93 -12.31 -14.15
N PRO A 19 -22.54 -13.47 -14.70
CA PRO A 19 -22.11 -14.59 -13.88
C PRO A 19 -20.92 -14.19 -13.01
N GLN A 20 -20.88 -14.73 -11.80
CA GLN A 20 -19.78 -14.46 -10.88
C GLN A 20 -18.48 -15.06 -11.45
N ILE A 21 -17.51 -14.20 -11.77
CA ILE A 21 -16.18 -14.64 -12.20
C ILE A 21 -15.40 -15.07 -10.95
N ARG A 22 -15.12 -16.37 -10.85
CA ARG A 22 -14.26 -16.91 -9.80
C ARG A 22 -12.80 -16.76 -10.19
N THR A 23 -12.08 -15.89 -9.48
CA THR A 23 -10.66 -15.62 -9.74
C THR A 23 -9.75 -16.83 -9.55
N ASP A 24 -10.17 -17.80 -8.74
CA ASP A 24 -9.44 -19.04 -8.41
C ASP A 24 -9.10 -19.89 -9.64
N TYR A 25 -9.80 -19.68 -10.75
CA TYR A 25 -9.60 -20.44 -11.99
C TYR A 25 -8.84 -19.66 -13.07
N ILE A 26 -8.57 -18.36 -12.88
CA ILE A 26 -7.95 -17.51 -13.90
C ILE A 26 -6.57 -18.06 -14.30
N ASP A 27 -5.80 -18.56 -13.33
CA ASP A 27 -4.46 -19.09 -13.58
C ASP A 27 -4.49 -20.39 -14.42
N ARG A 28 -5.61 -21.14 -14.45
CA ARG A 28 -5.77 -22.31 -15.33
C ARG A 28 -5.81 -21.95 -16.81
N PHE A 29 -6.23 -20.73 -17.13
CA PHE A 29 -6.30 -20.22 -18.50
C PHE A 29 -5.02 -19.46 -18.91
N HIS A 30 -4.07 -19.30 -17.99
CA HIS A 30 -2.87 -18.49 -18.19
C HIS A 30 -1.62 -19.18 -17.62
N THR A 31 -1.35 -20.40 -18.07
CA THR A 31 -0.27 -21.28 -17.58
C THR A 31 1.14 -20.76 -17.86
N GLU A 32 1.31 -19.82 -18.79
CA GLU A 32 2.62 -19.27 -19.17
C GLU A 32 3.07 -18.07 -18.31
N ARG A 33 2.29 -17.68 -17.30
CA ARG A 33 2.58 -16.49 -16.49
C ARG A 33 3.62 -16.78 -15.39
N SER A 34 4.88 -16.90 -15.79
CA SER A 34 6.02 -16.81 -14.87
C SER A 34 6.73 -15.48 -15.05
N LEU A 35 6.90 -14.73 -13.96
CA LEU A 35 7.63 -13.46 -13.93
C LEU A 35 8.66 -13.50 -12.81
N THR A 36 9.93 -13.28 -13.16
CA THR A 36 11.01 -13.13 -12.16
C THR A 36 11.37 -11.66 -12.01
N ILE A 37 11.31 -11.14 -10.79
CA ILE A 37 11.69 -9.77 -10.42
C ILE A 37 12.73 -9.87 -9.31
N GLY A 38 14.01 -9.67 -9.64
CA GLY A 38 15.10 -9.83 -8.67
C GLY A 38 15.09 -11.23 -8.05
N GLN A 39 14.83 -11.31 -6.74
CA GLN A 39 14.72 -12.57 -6.00
C GLN A 39 13.33 -13.21 -6.00
N TRP A 40 12.30 -12.51 -6.50
CA TRP A 40 10.93 -13.01 -6.49
C TRP A 40 10.60 -13.72 -7.79
N THR A 41 10.07 -14.94 -7.69
CA THR A 41 9.44 -15.64 -8.82
C THR A 41 7.94 -15.67 -8.57
N ILE A 42 7.17 -15.20 -9.56
CA ILE A 42 5.72 -15.09 -9.50
C ILE A 42 5.15 -15.99 -10.58
N THR A 43 4.35 -16.97 -10.19
CA THR A 43 3.80 -18.00 -11.08
C THR A 43 2.28 -17.90 -11.24
N ASN A 44 1.62 -17.13 -10.39
CA ASN A 44 0.18 -17.00 -10.36
C ASN A 44 -0.27 -15.62 -9.86
N LEU A 45 -1.55 -15.30 -10.07
CA LEU A 45 -2.11 -14.01 -9.67
C LEU A 45 -2.07 -13.78 -8.15
N ILE A 46 -2.22 -14.85 -7.35
CA ILE A 46 -2.21 -14.76 -5.88
C ILE A 46 -0.83 -14.31 -5.39
N GLU A 47 0.24 -14.89 -5.93
CA GLU A 47 1.62 -14.50 -5.65
C GLU A 47 1.89 -13.06 -6.07
N ALA A 48 1.40 -12.64 -7.25
CA ALA A 48 1.53 -11.26 -7.70
C ALA A 48 0.84 -10.28 -6.73
N GLN A 49 -0.37 -10.60 -6.28
CA GLN A 49 -1.12 -9.81 -5.32
C GLN A 49 -0.47 -9.78 -3.94
N SER A 50 0.11 -10.91 -3.52
CA SER A 50 0.87 -11.04 -2.27
C SER A 50 2.11 -10.14 -2.30
N LEU A 51 2.91 -10.21 -3.36
CA LEU A 51 4.08 -9.36 -3.53
C LEU A 51 3.70 -7.87 -3.56
N PHE A 52 2.64 -7.52 -4.29
CA PHE A 52 2.10 -6.15 -4.28
C PHE A 52 1.77 -5.70 -2.85
N LYS A 53 1.06 -6.53 -2.08
CA LYS A 53 0.66 -6.20 -0.70
C LYS A 53 1.87 -6.00 0.19
N THR A 54 2.90 -6.84 0.06
CA THR A 54 4.16 -6.74 0.80
C THR A 54 4.91 -5.45 0.47
N LEU A 55 5.13 -5.15 -0.82
CA LEU A 55 5.83 -3.94 -1.25
C LEU A 55 5.05 -2.68 -0.85
N ASN A 56 3.74 -2.66 -1.12
CA ASN A 56 2.87 -1.55 -0.77
C ASN A 56 2.86 -1.31 0.75
N GLY A 57 2.69 -2.34 1.57
CA GLY A 57 2.67 -2.22 3.02
C GLY A 57 3.99 -1.67 3.59
N GLY A 58 5.12 -2.21 3.12
CA GLY A 58 6.45 -1.77 3.55
C GLY A 58 6.76 -0.34 3.14
N CYS A 59 6.40 0.06 1.91
CA CYS A 59 6.59 1.44 1.48
C CYS A 59 5.62 2.41 2.15
N LEU A 60 4.38 2.00 2.47
CA LEU A 60 3.47 2.81 3.28
C LEU A 60 4.05 3.07 4.67
N TRP A 61 4.49 2.01 5.36
CA TRP A 61 5.10 2.13 6.68
C TRP A 61 6.39 2.95 6.62
N GLY A 62 7.28 2.62 5.69
CA GLY A 62 8.57 3.29 5.51
C GLY A 62 8.40 4.77 5.20
N LEU A 63 7.48 5.16 4.32
CA LEU A 63 7.24 6.55 4.01
C LEU A 63 6.69 7.30 5.23
N MET A 64 5.68 6.75 5.95
CA MET A 64 5.18 7.37 7.18
C MET A 64 6.26 7.52 8.25
N ALA A 65 7.05 6.47 8.48
CA ALA A 65 8.12 6.49 9.48
C ALA A 65 9.24 7.49 9.16
N ARG A 66 9.51 7.77 7.88
CA ARG A 66 10.57 8.70 7.44
C ARG A 66 10.12 10.14 7.27
N THR A 67 8.81 10.38 7.23
CA THR A 67 8.20 11.72 7.07
C THR A 67 7.51 12.20 8.34
N GLY A 68 7.14 11.29 9.24
CA GLY A 68 6.28 11.58 10.39
C GLY A 68 4.82 11.83 10.02
N MET A 69 4.41 11.61 8.77
CA MET A 69 3.04 11.87 8.34
C MET A 69 2.05 10.84 8.92
N ARG A 70 0.83 11.30 9.15
CA ARG A 70 -0.31 10.49 9.56
C ARG A 70 -0.94 9.78 8.37
N ALA A 71 -1.75 8.76 8.65
CA ALA A 71 -2.41 7.98 7.62
C ALA A 71 -3.40 8.78 6.74
N ASP A 72 -3.98 9.90 7.21
CA ASP A 72 -4.73 10.82 6.34
C ASP A 72 -3.86 11.50 5.31
N GLU A 73 -2.73 12.04 5.75
CA GLU A 73 -1.79 12.78 4.91
C GLU A 73 -1.21 11.82 3.87
N MET A 74 -0.86 10.60 4.28
CA MET A 74 -0.52 9.51 3.39
C MET A 74 -1.64 9.23 2.38
N TYR A 75 -2.89 9.06 2.83
CA TYR A 75 -4.03 8.79 1.94
C TYR A 75 -4.23 9.91 0.90
N ALA A 76 -3.90 11.15 1.26
CA ALA A 76 -4.05 12.33 0.43
C ALA A 76 -2.79 12.69 -0.38
N LEU A 77 -1.82 11.79 -0.53
CA LEU A 77 -0.63 12.02 -1.37
C LEU A 77 -0.98 12.58 -2.76
N ASN A 78 -0.21 13.58 -3.19
CA ASN A 78 -0.41 14.18 -4.50
C ASN A 78 0.04 13.21 -5.62
N THR A 79 -0.84 13.03 -6.62
CA THR A 79 -0.65 12.06 -7.71
C THR A 79 0.26 12.55 -8.84
N ALA A 80 0.44 13.87 -8.99
CA ALA A 80 1.20 14.48 -10.07
C ALA A 80 2.57 15.03 -9.59
N GLN A 81 2.59 15.67 -8.43
CA GLN A 81 3.80 16.28 -7.84
C GLN A 81 3.96 15.89 -6.37
N GLY A 82 3.82 14.59 -6.06
CA GLY A 82 3.86 14.09 -4.68
C GLY A 82 5.25 14.04 -4.05
N CYS A 83 6.32 14.28 -4.81
CA CYS A 83 7.68 14.41 -4.27
C CYS A 83 8.48 15.44 -5.08
N THR A 84 9.20 16.32 -4.39
CA THR A 84 10.22 17.20 -4.96
C THR A 84 11.56 16.97 -4.26
N THR A 85 12.65 17.37 -4.92
CA THR A 85 14.00 17.33 -4.34
C THR A 85 14.65 18.67 -4.57
N GLU A 86 15.10 19.30 -3.50
CA GLU A 86 15.87 20.54 -3.54
C GLU A 86 17.29 20.30 -3.05
N THR A 87 18.24 21.07 -3.57
CA THR A 87 19.63 21.01 -3.11
C THR A 87 19.97 22.29 -2.37
N ILE A 88 20.15 22.20 -1.06
CA ILE A 88 20.55 23.33 -0.20
C ILE A 88 21.95 23.02 0.33
N ASN A 89 22.90 23.91 0.11
CA ASN A 89 24.29 23.75 0.58
C ASN A 89 24.89 22.37 0.26
N ARG A 90 24.66 21.87 -0.97
CA ARG A 90 25.10 20.55 -1.48
C ARG A 90 24.43 19.34 -0.81
N GLN A 91 23.44 19.56 0.06
CA GLN A 91 22.61 18.51 0.64
C GLN A 91 21.29 18.40 -0.11
N LYS A 92 20.89 17.17 -0.43
CA LYS A 92 19.59 16.89 -1.05
C LYS A 92 18.52 16.81 0.04
N ILE A 93 17.50 17.64 -0.09
CA ILE A 93 16.31 17.64 0.76
C ILE A 93 15.16 17.13 -0.09
N HIS A 94 14.58 16.00 0.31
CA HIS A 94 13.41 15.43 -0.35
C HIS A 94 12.16 15.89 0.40
N VAL A 95 11.16 16.35 -0.33
CA VAL A 95 9.90 16.86 0.23
C VAL A 95 8.75 16.10 -0.40
N ILE A 96 7.89 15.54 0.44
CA ILE A 96 6.68 14.81 0.04
C ILE A 96 5.48 15.74 0.18
N HIS A 97 4.62 15.75 -0.83
CA HIS A 97 3.47 16.65 -0.92
C HIS A 97 2.16 15.89 -0.77
N ALA A 98 1.35 16.28 0.21
CA ALA A 98 0.01 15.77 0.40
C ALA A 98 -1.04 16.88 0.19
N ASN A 99 -2.18 16.50 -0.37
CA ASN A 99 -3.33 17.37 -0.51
C ASN A 99 -4.03 17.51 0.84
N LEU A 100 -4.44 18.73 1.21
CA LEU A 100 -5.16 18.98 2.46
C LEU A 100 -6.47 18.18 2.51
N SER A 101 -6.67 17.45 3.61
CA SER A 101 -7.94 16.77 3.91
C SER A 101 -8.92 17.63 4.73
N LYS A 102 -8.50 18.81 5.20
CA LYS A 102 -9.28 19.68 6.10
C LYS A 102 -9.36 21.10 5.55
N THR A 103 -10.48 21.46 4.94
CA THR A 103 -10.81 22.86 4.63
C THR A 103 -11.62 23.46 5.78
N ALA A 104 -10.99 24.31 6.60
CA ALA A 104 -11.74 25.24 7.44
C ALA A 104 -12.15 26.45 6.58
N LYS A 105 -13.40 26.95 6.74
CA LYS A 105 -13.86 28.16 6.05
C LYS A 105 -12.96 29.34 6.42
N GLY A 106 -12.26 29.92 5.45
CA GLY A 106 -11.56 31.21 5.58
C GLY A 106 -10.04 31.18 5.61
N SER A 107 -9.38 30.01 5.57
CA SER A 107 -7.91 29.94 5.48
C SER A 107 -7.46 29.61 4.06
N GLN A 108 -6.54 30.39 3.50
CA GLN A 108 -5.85 30.05 2.26
C GLN A 108 -5.10 28.72 2.45
N SER A 109 -5.44 27.74 1.61
CA SER A 109 -4.94 26.37 1.64
C SER A 109 -3.47 26.29 1.24
N LYS A 110 -2.61 25.81 2.15
CA LYS A 110 -1.22 25.46 1.86
C LYS A 110 -1.11 23.93 1.87
N GLN A 111 -0.53 23.33 0.82
CA GLN A 111 -0.29 21.88 0.77
C GLN A 111 0.53 21.44 1.99
N ASP A 112 0.29 20.22 2.48
CA ASP A 112 1.08 19.67 3.57
C ASP A 112 2.39 19.13 2.99
N GLU A 113 3.51 19.68 3.46
CA GLU A 113 4.87 19.36 3.02
C GLU A 113 5.61 18.60 4.11
N PHE A 114 6.18 17.44 3.77
CA PHE A 114 6.92 16.60 4.71
C PHE A 114 8.34 16.36 4.21
N VAL A 115 9.33 16.81 4.98
CA VAL A 115 10.74 16.51 4.69
C VAL A 115 11.01 15.03 4.95
N THR A 116 11.76 14.40 4.06
CA THR A 116 12.14 12.99 4.19
C THR A 116 13.58 12.73 3.80
N THR A 117 14.06 11.55 4.20
CA THR A 117 15.31 10.95 3.73
C THR A 117 15.16 10.35 2.32
N GLU A 118 16.29 10.01 1.70
CA GLU A 118 16.34 9.27 0.42
C GLU A 118 15.53 7.96 0.48
N ILE A 119 15.52 7.28 1.63
CA ILE A 119 14.73 6.04 1.82
C ILE A 119 13.24 6.32 1.70
N GLY A 120 12.74 7.40 2.30
CA GLY A 120 11.32 7.76 2.16
C GLY A 120 10.98 8.20 0.74
N MET A 121 11.88 8.93 0.06
CA MET A 121 11.70 9.25 -1.36
C MET A 121 11.59 7.98 -2.22
N LYS A 122 12.49 7.00 -2.03
CA LYS A 122 12.41 5.70 -2.72
C LYS A 122 11.14 4.93 -2.39
N ALA A 123 10.67 4.97 -1.15
CA ALA A 123 9.39 4.38 -0.77
C ALA A 123 8.22 5.03 -1.53
N TYR A 124 8.22 6.35 -1.67
CA TYR A 124 7.26 7.07 -2.51
C TYR A 124 7.33 6.64 -3.98
N GLU A 125 8.53 6.53 -4.56
CA GLU A 125 8.72 6.09 -5.96
C GLU A 125 8.13 4.69 -6.21
N VAL A 126 8.35 3.76 -5.27
CA VAL A 126 7.76 2.41 -5.36
C VAL A 126 6.24 2.47 -5.28
N LEU A 127 5.67 3.25 -4.35
CA LEU A 127 4.22 3.45 -4.27
C LEU A 127 3.66 4.06 -5.56
N GLN A 128 4.37 5.02 -6.16
CA GLN A 128 4.01 5.57 -7.46
C GLN A 128 4.01 4.50 -8.56
N ALA A 129 5.08 3.71 -8.66
CA ALA A 129 5.20 2.65 -9.66
C ALA A 129 4.09 1.60 -9.54
N LEU A 130 3.76 1.20 -8.31
CA LEU A 130 2.70 0.24 -8.02
C LEU A 130 1.31 0.74 -8.40
N HIS A 131 0.98 1.99 -8.08
CA HIS A 131 -0.38 2.52 -8.24
C HIS A 131 -0.63 3.22 -9.58
N THR A 132 0.41 3.69 -10.28
CA THR A 132 0.27 4.30 -11.62
C THR A 132 -0.53 3.45 -12.61
N PRO A 133 -0.23 2.16 -12.83
CA PRO A 133 -1.01 1.35 -13.78
C PRO A 133 -2.48 1.16 -13.34
N LEU A 134 -2.74 1.15 -12.03
CA LEU A 134 -4.10 1.04 -11.49
C LEU A 134 -4.88 2.35 -11.70
N ARG A 135 -4.24 3.51 -11.46
CA ARG A 135 -4.83 4.82 -11.75
C ARG A 135 -5.18 5.02 -13.21
N LYS A 136 -4.36 4.49 -14.13
CA LYS A 136 -4.67 4.55 -15.58
C LYS A 136 -5.98 3.84 -15.95
N ARG A 137 -6.44 2.87 -15.15
CA ARG A 137 -7.75 2.22 -15.35
C ARG A 137 -8.93 3.07 -14.89
N HIS A 138 -8.68 4.06 -14.03
CA HIS A 138 -9.68 4.95 -13.44
C HIS A 138 -9.25 6.41 -13.63
N PRO A 139 -9.21 6.94 -14.87
CA PRO A 139 -8.69 8.28 -15.16
C PRO A 139 -9.48 9.41 -14.49
N SER A 140 -10.73 9.17 -14.10
CA SER A 140 -11.56 10.12 -13.35
C SER A 140 -11.32 10.09 -11.83
N SER A 141 -10.57 9.10 -11.32
CA SER A 141 -10.26 8.97 -9.90
C SER A 141 -9.15 9.92 -9.49
N LEU A 142 -9.41 10.71 -8.44
CA LEU A 142 -8.40 11.54 -7.79
C LEU A 142 -7.58 10.79 -6.72
N SER A 143 -7.89 9.51 -6.50
CA SER A 143 -7.25 8.72 -5.44
C SER A 143 -5.81 8.38 -5.81
N PHE A 144 -4.89 8.46 -4.84
CA PHE A 144 -3.54 7.95 -5.06
C PHE A 144 -3.53 6.42 -5.13
N PHE A 145 -4.22 5.77 -4.17
CA PHE A 145 -4.19 4.33 -3.96
C PHE A 145 -5.42 3.62 -4.53
N HIS A 146 -5.20 2.47 -5.17
CA HIS A 146 -6.23 1.67 -5.81
C HIS A 146 -6.13 0.19 -5.40
N LYS A 147 -7.29 -0.49 -5.41
CA LYS A 147 -7.40 -1.91 -5.11
C LYS A 147 -6.71 -2.71 -6.21
N ILE A 148 -6.19 -3.88 -5.85
CA ILE A 148 -5.62 -4.87 -6.79
C ILE A 148 -6.57 -6.03 -7.09
N LYS A 149 -7.76 -5.99 -6.50
CA LYS A 149 -8.83 -6.97 -6.65
C LYS A 149 -10.09 -6.25 -7.15
N GLU A 150 -11.04 -7.06 -7.62
CA GLU A 150 -12.37 -6.59 -8.03
C GLU A 150 -12.28 -5.55 -9.17
N ASP A 151 -12.85 -4.36 -8.95
CA ASP A 151 -12.97 -3.28 -9.92
C ASP A 151 -11.73 -2.38 -9.98
N PHE A 152 -10.69 -2.65 -9.19
CA PHE A 152 -9.51 -1.81 -9.06
C PHE A 152 -9.81 -0.36 -8.60
N SER A 153 -10.95 -0.11 -7.95
CA SER A 153 -11.36 1.21 -7.48
C SER A 153 -10.42 1.77 -6.39
N GLY A 154 -10.60 3.04 -6.03
CA GLY A 154 -9.86 3.68 -4.94
C GLY A 154 -9.94 2.90 -3.62
N ILE A 155 -8.82 2.83 -2.90
CA ILE A 155 -8.76 2.28 -1.54
C ILE A 155 -9.31 3.32 -0.56
N SER A 156 -9.93 2.88 0.54
CA SER A 156 -10.37 3.81 1.59
C SER A 156 -9.23 4.23 2.53
N LYS A 157 -9.33 5.42 3.13
CA LYS A 157 -8.35 5.93 4.12
C LYS A 157 -8.01 4.90 5.22
N VAL A 158 -9.02 4.22 5.76
CA VAL A 158 -8.85 3.23 6.85
C VAL A 158 -7.97 2.05 6.41
N GLN A 159 -8.08 1.63 5.15
CA GLN A 159 -7.31 0.51 4.62
C GLN A 159 -5.81 0.85 4.49
N ILE A 160 -5.45 2.11 4.27
CA ILE A 160 -4.04 2.54 4.21
C ILE A 160 -3.36 2.31 5.56
N GLY A 161 -3.98 2.78 6.64
CA GLY A 161 -3.48 2.57 8.01
C GLY A 161 -3.37 1.08 8.35
N ARG A 162 -4.42 0.31 8.08
CA ARG A 162 -4.45 -1.14 8.32
C ARG A 162 -3.36 -1.89 7.55
N HIS A 163 -3.12 -1.54 6.28
CA HIS A 163 -2.10 -2.20 5.47
C HIS A 163 -0.69 -1.93 6.00
N SER A 164 -0.41 -0.70 6.44
CA SER A 164 0.88 -0.36 7.04
C SER A 164 1.09 -1.06 8.38
N GLN A 165 0.09 -1.05 9.27
CA GLN A 165 0.15 -1.73 10.57
C GLN A 165 0.35 -3.23 10.41
N ALA A 166 -0.48 -3.87 9.57
CA ALA A 166 -0.36 -5.30 9.32
C ALA A 166 0.99 -5.68 8.71
N TRP A 167 1.57 -4.83 7.84
CA TRP A 167 2.91 -5.08 7.33
C TRP A 167 3.96 -5.00 8.44
N PHE A 168 3.90 -3.95 9.27
CA PHE A 168 4.82 -3.76 10.39
C PHE A 168 4.77 -4.91 11.37
N GLU A 169 3.58 -5.28 11.87
CA GLU A 169 3.38 -6.40 12.79
C GLU A 169 3.94 -7.72 12.24
N ASN A 170 3.73 -7.99 10.94
CA ASN A 170 4.26 -9.21 10.32
C ASN A 170 5.79 -9.16 10.14
N ALA A 171 6.36 -7.99 9.87
CA ALA A 171 7.78 -7.83 9.62
C ALA A 171 8.62 -7.77 10.90
N THR A 172 8.14 -7.07 11.93
CA THR A 172 8.91 -6.75 13.15
C THR A 172 8.27 -7.31 14.43
N GLY A 173 7.08 -7.89 14.38
CA GLY A 173 6.34 -8.30 15.58
C GLY A 173 7.11 -9.26 16.48
N LYS A 174 7.94 -10.15 15.90
CA LYS A 174 8.81 -11.05 16.67
C LYS A 174 9.96 -10.32 17.36
N GLU A 175 10.49 -9.28 16.74
CA GLU A 175 11.59 -8.47 17.28
C GLU A 175 11.10 -7.49 18.37
N LEU A 176 9.82 -7.14 18.35
CA LEU A 176 9.17 -6.29 19.35
C LEU A 176 8.66 -7.06 20.57
N ALA A 177 8.71 -8.39 20.55
CA ALA A 177 8.29 -9.19 21.69
C ALA A 177 9.26 -8.97 22.85
N LEU A 178 8.73 -8.56 24.01
CA LEU A 178 9.53 -8.37 25.22
C LEU A 178 10.31 -9.65 25.54
N THR A 179 11.61 -9.51 25.70
CA THR A 179 12.49 -10.57 26.15
C THR A 179 12.64 -10.52 27.68
N ASN A 180 13.20 -11.59 28.25
CA ASN A 180 13.53 -11.58 29.68
C ASN A 180 14.57 -10.50 30.01
N ASP A 181 15.47 -10.19 29.08
CA ASP A 181 16.49 -9.16 29.27
C ASP A 181 15.83 -7.77 29.33
N ASP A 182 14.87 -7.50 28.45
CA ASP A 182 14.08 -6.25 28.51
C ASP A 182 13.34 -6.10 29.85
N ILE A 183 12.86 -7.20 30.43
CA ILE A 183 12.24 -7.18 31.77
C ILE A 183 13.24 -6.83 32.86
N VAL A 184 14.48 -7.31 32.77
CA VAL A 184 15.53 -6.96 33.74
C VAL A 184 15.80 -5.46 33.69
N ASP A 185 15.88 -4.88 32.49
CA ASP A 185 16.08 -3.45 32.30
C ASP A 185 14.89 -2.63 32.82
N LEU A 186 13.66 -3.09 32.56
CA LEU A 186 12.44 -2.46 33.08
C LEU A 186 12.40 -2.50 34.62
N LYS A 187 12.76 -3.62 35.24
CA LYS A 187 12.83 -3.77 36.71
C LYS A 187 13.96 -2.94 37.33
N THR A 188 15.04 -2.71 36.60
CA THR A 188 16.11 -1.82 37.08
C THR A 188 15.62 -0.38 37.17
N SER A 189 14.75 0.03 36.23
CA SER A 189 14.18 1.38 36.19
C SER A 189 13.07 1.59 37.23
N ASP A 190 12.20 0.59 37.42
CA ASP A 190 11.17 0.60 38.47
C ASP A 190 11.03 -0.79 39.13
N PRO A 191 11.72 -1.02 40.26
CA PRO A 191 11.77 -2.33 40.93
C PRO A 191 10.44 -2.81 41.49
N ASN A 192 9.46 -1.92 41.67
CA ASN A 192 8.18 -2.25 42.28
C ASN A 192 7.14 -2.78 41.28
N LEU A 193 7.43 -2.68 39.97
CA LEU A 193 6.54 -3.15 38.91
C LEU A 193 6.83 -4.62 38.56
N SER A 194 5.79 -5.46 38.61
CA SER A 194 5.84 -6.83 38.11
C SER A 194 5.47 -6.87 36.63
N PHE A 195 6.43 -7.22 35.79
CA PHE A 195 6.21 -7.48 34.36
C PHE A 195 6.22 -8.99 34.12
N GLU A 196 5.22 -9.49 33.38
CA GLU A 196 5.19 -10.87 32.87
C GLU A 196 5.44 -10.82 31.36
N VAL A 197 6.36 -11.65 30.86
CA VAL A 197 6.49 -11.86 29.41
C VAL A 197 5.24 -12.60 28.94
N GLY A 198 4.61 -12.13 27.87
CA GLY A 198 3.36 -12.69 27.35
C GLY A 198 3.44 -14.19 27.05
N LYS A 199 2.36 -14.90 27.40
CA LYS A 199 2.05 -16.28 26.96
C LYS A 199 1.88 -16.39 25.45
#